data_AF-A0AAC9Z0I5-F1
#
_entry.id   AF-A0AAC9Z0I5-F1
#
_cell.length_a   1.000
_cell.length_b   1.000
_cell.length_c   1.000
_cell.angle_alpha   90.00
_cell.angle_beta   90.00
_cell.angle_gamma   90.00
#
_symmetry.space_group_name_H-M   'P 1'
#
loop_
_entity.id
_entity.type
_entity.pdbx_description
1 polymer ?
#
loop_
_entity_poly.entity_id
_entity_poly.type
_entity_poly.pdbx_seq_one_letter_code
_entity_poly.pdbx_strand_id
1 'polypeptide(L)'
;MRCTEFYPTIEICQKAFDLLQLKGYFNDEMCLGSVVIEHHDRELINFLKEKMGYQGDLASRGYFYPQHGAVYWIFDTNKLSEEEAKRITDEWVENHKF
;
A
#
# COMPACT_ATOMS: atom_id res chain seq x y z
N MET A 1 9.12 21.81 -14.52
CA MET A 1 8.99 20.72 -13.54
C MET A 1 7.75 19.95 -13.95
N ARG A 2 7.90 18.78 -14.59
CA ARG A 2 6.73 18.00 -15.04
C ARG A 2 6.20 17.26 -13.82
N CYS A 3 5.05 17.67 -13.31
CA CYS A 3 4.19 16.80 -12.50
C CYS A 3 3.90 15.58 -13.38
N THR A 4 4.47 14.43 -13.05
CA THR A 4 4.03 13.17 -13.60
C THR A 4 2.69 12.85 -12.96
N GLU A 5 1.66 12.73 -13.80
CA GLU A 5 0.28 12.47 -13.40
C GLU A 5 0.18 11.12 -12.65
N PHE A 6 -0.47 11.14 -11.50
CA PHE A 6 -0.78 9.95 -10.69
C PHE A 6 -1.79 9.06 -11.43
N TYR A 7 -1.41 7.82 -11.78
CA TYR A 7 -2.29 6.92 -12.56
C TYR A 7 -2.39 5.48 -12.03
N PRO A 8 -2.75 5.21 -10.76
CA PRO A 8 -3.57 4.05 -10.50
C PRO A 8 -4.95 4.28 -11.12
N THR A 9 -5.45 3.30 -11.88
CA THR A 9 -6.82 3.36 -12.39
C THR A 9 -7.81 3.35 -11.23
N ILE A 10 -9.05 3.83 -11.46
CA ILE A 10 -10.11 3.76 -10.45
C ILE A 10 -10.31 2.33 -9.92
N GLU A 11 -10.12 1.31 -10.77
CA GLU A 11 -10.21 -0.10 -10.40
C GLU A 11 -9.11 -0.51 -9.41
N ILE A 12 -7.88 -0.05 -9.65
CA ILE A 12 -6.74 -0.29 -8.76
C ILE A 12 -6.98 0.40 -7.40
N CYS A 13 -7.45 1.65 -7.40
CA CYS A 13 -7.84 2.36 -6.18
C CYS A 13 -8.98 1.63 -5.43
N GLN A 14 -9.95 1.07 -6.16
CA GLN A 14 -11.02 0.28 -5.55
C GLN A 14 -10.49 -0.97 -4.87
N LYS A 15 -9.58 -1.71 -5.52
CA LYS A 15 -8.94 -2.89 -4.92
C LYS A 15 -8.17 -2.53 -3.65
N ALA A 16 -7.39 -1.44 -3.67
CA ALA A 16 -6.68 -0.96 -2.49
C ALA A 16 -7.65 -0.58 -1.35
N PHE A 17 -8.73 0.12 -1.67
CA PHE A 17 -9.77 0.48 -0.70
C PHE A 17 -10.43 -0.76 -0.08
N ASP A 18 -10.80 -1.76 -0.88
CA ASP A 18 -11.44 -2.99 -0.40
C ASP A 18 -10.48 -3.78 0.51
N LEU A 19 -9.19 -3.83 0.19
CA LEU A 19 -8.17 -4.45 1.04
C LEU A 19 -8.00 -3.70 2.37
N LEU A 20 -8.03 -2.36 2.37
CA LEU A 20 -8.03 -1.57 3.61
C LEU A 20 -9.29 -1.82 4.44
N GLN A 21 -10.46 -1.92 3.82
CA GLN A 21 -11.70 -2.22 4.55
C GLN A 21 -11.62 -3.60 5.20
N LEU A 22 -11.22 -4.61 4.44
CA LEU A 22 -11.20 -6.01 4.87
C LEU A 22 -10.06 -6.33 5.86
N LYS A 23 -8.85 -5.86 5.57
CA LYS A 23 -7.61 -6.25 6.28
C LYS A 23 -6.91 -5.09 6.97
N GLY A 24 -7.26 -3.86 6.65
CA GLY A 24 -6.52 -2.68 7.13
C GLY A 24 -5.13 -2.53 6.50
N TYR A 25 -4.85 -3.21 5.39
CA TYR A 25 -3.51 -3.32 4.83
C TYR A 25 -3.52 -3.71 3.34
N PHE A 26 -2.56 -3.20 2.57
CA PHE A 26 -2.13 -3.76 1.30
C PHE A 26 -0.67 -3.38 0.99
N ASN A 27 0.01 -4.15 0.15
CA ASN A 27 1.31 -3.79 -0.44
C ASN A 27 1.19 -3.50 -1.95
N ASP A 28 2.22 -2.87 -2.51
CA ASP A 28 2.36 -2.52 -3.92
C ASP A 28 2.16 -3.70 -4.89
N GLU A 29 2.74 -4.84 -4.56
CA GLU A 29 2.69 -6.07 -5.36
C GLU A 29 1.29 -6.75 -5.36
N MET A 30 0.45 -6.47 -4.36
CA MET A 30 -0.90 -7.05 -4.27
C MET A 30 -1.91 -6.44 -5.25
N CYS A 31 -1.76 -5.16 -5.61
CA CYS A 31 -2.82 -4.48 -6.37
C CYS A 31 -2.39 -3.29 -7.24
N LEU A 32 -1.19 -2.72 -7.04
CA LEU A 32 -0.83 -1.44 -7.66
C LEU A 32 0.25 -1.55 -8.76
N GLY A 33 1.00 -2.65 -8.79
CA GLY A 33 2.23 -2.73 -9.57
C GLY A 33 3.39 -2.04 -8.83
N SER A 34 4.59 -2.59 -8.98
CA SER A 34 5.74 -2.52 -8.07
C SER A 34 6.30 -1.16 -7.64
N VAL A 35 5.70 -0.02 -7.99
CA VAL A 35 6.27 1.33 -7.74
C VAL A 35 5.28 2.41 -7.31
N VAL A 36 3.97 2.13 -7.24
CA VAL A 36 2.98 3.20 -6.97
C VAL A 36 3.11 3.73 -5.53
N ILE A 37 3.27 2.86 -4.54
CA ILE A 37 3.41 3.31 -3.14
C ILE A 37 4.77 4.01 -2.96
N GLU A 38 5.84 3.51 -3.58
CA GLU A 38 7.18 4.12 -3.49
C GLU A 38 7.19 5.60 -3.90
N HIS A 39 6.49 5.94 -4.99
CA HIS A 39 6.56 7.27 -5.58
C HIS A 39 5.35 8.17 -5.27
N HIS A 40 4.22 7.58 -4.89
CA HIS A 40 2.93 8.28 -4.83
C HIS A 40 2.07 7.89 -3.61
N ASP A 41 2.69 7.50 -2.50
CA ASP A 41 1.96 7.16 -1.27
C ASP A 41 1.02 8.28 -0.79
N ARG A 42 1.48 9.54 -0.81
CA ARG A 42 0.70 10.70 -0.37
C ARG A 42 -0.52 10.93 -1.26
N GLU A 43 -0.34 10.92 -2.59
CA GLU A 43 -1.45 11.09 -3.52
C GLU A 43 -2.47 9.96 -3.40
N LEU A 44 -2.00 8.71 -3.23
CA LEU A 44 -2.87 7.56 -3.04
C LEU A 44 -3.64 7.64 -1.72
N ILE A 45 -2.97 7.95 -0.61
CA ILE A 45 -3.62 8.11 0.70
C ILE A 45 -4.67 9.23 0.63
N ASN A 46 -4.33 10.38 0.05
CA ASN A 46 -5.27 11.49 -0.10
C ASN A 46 -6.46 11.09 -0.98
N PHE A 47 -6.23 10.38 -2.09
CA PHE A 47 -7.31 9.90 -2.93
C PHE A 47 -8.25 8.94 -2.17
N LEU A 48 -7.68 7.97 -1.44
CA LEU A 48 -8.45 7.01 -0.65
C LEU A 48 -9.27 7.70 0.44
N LYS A 49 -8.71 8.69 1.14
CA LYS A 49 -9.43 9.43 2.21
C LYS A 49 -10.45 10.42 1.64
N GLU A 50 -10.04 11.30 0.73
CA GLU A 50 -10.85 12.43 0.27
C GLU A 50 -11.82 12.09 -0.86
N LYS A 51 -11.46 11.16 -1.76
CA LYS A 51 -12.30 10.81 -2.91
C LYS A 51 -13.11 9.54 -2.68
N MET A 52 -12.55 8.56 -1.99
CA MET A 52 -13.22 7.29 -1.70
C MET A 52 -13.82 7.22 -0.29
N GLY A 53 -13.50 8.17 0.58
CA GLY A 53 -14.12 8.29 1.90
C GLY A 53 -13.56 7.32 2.95
N TYR A 54 -12.32 6.85 2.82
CA TYR A 54 -11.69 6.02 3.85
C TYR A 54 -11.48 6.81 5.14
N GLN A 55 -12.00 6.30 6.27
CA GLN A 55 -12.02 7.04 7.54
C GLN A 55 -10.84 6.72 8.47
N GLY A 56 -10.12 5.62 8.23
CA GLY A 56 -8.99 5.23 9.07
C GLY A 56 -7.74 6.09 8.85
N ASP A 57 -6.80 5.97 9.76
CA ASP A 57 -5.54 6.70 9.72
C ASP A 57 -4.49 5.87 9.00
N LEU A 58 -4.12 6.30 7.79
CA LEU A 58 -3.27 5.54 6.91
C LEU A 58 -1.80 5.96 7.06
N ALA A 59 -0.92 4.98 7.16
CA ALA A 59 0.51 5.15 7.14
C ALA A 59 1.13 4.32 6.00
N SER A 60 2.17 4.88 5.37
CA SER A 60 2.98 4.22 4.34
C SER A 60 4.34 3.82 4.93
N ARG A 61 4.83 2.63 4.56
CA ARG A 61 6.15 2.10 4.93
C ARG A 61 6.74 1.29 3.79
N GLY A 62 8.04 1.03 3.87
CA GLY A 62 8.73 0.14 2.94
C GLY A 62 9.92 -0.53 3.61
N TYR A 63 10.33 -1.67 3.05
CA TYR A 63 11.49 -2.42 3.52
C TYR A 63 12.19 -3.12 2.36
N PHE A 64 13.52 -3.22 2.44
CA PHE A 64 14.33 -3.90 1.44
C PHE A 64 14.62 -5.34 1.85
N TYR A 65 14.16 -6.29 1.03
CA TYR A 65 14.37 -7.72 1.19
C TYR A 65 15.47 -8.21 0.24
N PRO A 66 16.61 -8.72 0.72
CA PRO A 66 17.76 -9.04 -0.12
C PRO A 66 17.50 -9.97 -1.32
N GLN A 67 16.50 -10.86 -1.22
CA GLN A 67 16.15 -11.82 -2.27
C GLN A 67 14.94 -11.42 -3.12
N HIS A 68 14.26 -10.31 -2.78
CA HIS A 68 13.01 -9.91 -3.41
C HIS A 68 13.03 -8.47 -3.94
N GLY A 69 13.76 -7.57 -3.28
CA GLY A 69 13.79 -6.14 -3.57
C GLY A 69 13.07 -5.32 -2.51
N ALA A 70 12.80 -4.06 -2.81
CA ALA A 70 12.01 -3.20 -1.95
C ALA A 70 10.52 -3.53 -2.09
N VAL A 71 9.82 -3.63 -0.97
CA VAL A 71 8.36 -3.81 -0.92
C VAL A 71 7.79 -2.69 -0.07
N TYR A 72 6.79 -2.00 -0.59
CA TYR A 72 6.11 -0.88 0.06
C TYR A 72 4.67 -1.26 0.39
N TRP A 73 4.15 -0.74 1.50
CA TRP A 73 2.79 -1.03 1.95
C TRP A 73 2.13 0.17 2.63
N ILE A 74 0.80 0.18 2.58
CA ILE A 74 -0.05 1.11 3.32
C ILE A 74 -0.91 0.30 4.28
N PHE A 75 -1.03 0.80 5.50
CA PHE A 75 -1.84 0.18 6.55
C PHE A 75 -2.60 1.23 7.37
N ASP A 76 -3.70 0.79 7.97
CA ASP A 76 -4.54 1.59 8.86
C ASP A 76 -4.05 1.42 10.31
N THR A 77 -3.51 2.49 10.89
CA THR A 77 -2.97 2.51 12.25
C THR A 77 -4.03 2.31 13.33
N ASN A 78 -5.32 2.46 12.98
CA ASN A 78 -6.42 2.16 13.89
C ASN A 78 -6.75 0.66 13.93
N LYS A 79 -6.26 -0.12 12.95
CA LYS A 79 -6.50 -1.57 12.82
C LYS A 79 -5.27 -2.43 13.07
N LEU A 80 -4.08 -1.94 12.71
CA LEU A 80 -2.83 -2.68 12.79
C LEU A 80 -1.72 -1.81 13.39
N SER A 81 -0.87 -2.43 14.21
CA SER A 81 0.42 -1.84 14.56
C SER A 81 1.38 -1.86 13.37
N GLU A 82 2.43 -1.03 13.43
CA GLU A 82 3.48 -1.03 12.40
C GLU A 82 4.21 -2.37 12.36
N GLU A 83 4.45 -3.01 13.51
CA GLU A 83 5.06 -4.33 13.62
C GLU A 83 4.18 -5.42 13.02
N GLU A 84 2.86 -5.35 13.22
CA GLU A 84 1.92 -6.30 12.62
C GLU A 84 1.88 -6.14 11.10
N ALA A 85 1.81 -4.91 10.60
CA ALA A 85 1.87 -4.62 9.16
C ALA A 85 3.18 -5.12 8.54
N LYS A 86 4.32 -4.91 9.23
CA LYS A 86 5.62 -5.43 8.79
C LYS A 86 5.65 -6.97 8.75
N ARG A 87 5.10 -7.64 9.76
CA ARG A 87 5.02 -9.11 9.80
C ARG A 87 4.16 -9.66 8.65
N ILE A 88 3.03 -9.02 8.33
CA ILE A 88 2.20 -9.41 7.17
C ILE A 88 2.99 -9.27 5.87
N THR A 89 3.78 -8.19 5.71
CA THR A 89 4.68 -8.05 4.55
C THR A 89 5.74 -9.15 4.53
N ASP A 90 6.35 -9.48 5.67
CA ASP A 90 7.35 -10.54 5.80
C ASP A 90 6.80 -11.88 5.32
N GLU A 91 5.64 -12.27 5.84
CA GLU A 91 4.95 -13.51 5.45
C GLU A 91 4.59 -13.51 3.95
N TRP A 92 4.18 -12.37 3.40
CA TRP A 92 3.91 -12.27 1.96
C TRP A 92 5.17 -12.50 1.13
N VAL A 93 6.29 -11.83 1.47
CA VAL A 93 7.58 -12.00 0.78
C VAL A 93 8.07 -13.44 0.89
N GLU A 94 7.91 -14.08 2.05
CA GLU A 94 8.34 -15.46 2.26
C GLU A 94 7.59 -16.45 1.37
N ASN A 95 6.31 -16.21 1.12
CA ASN A 95 5.47 -17.05 0.26
C ASN A 95 5.63 -16.76 -1.24
N HIS A 96 6.29 -15.66 -1.60
CA HIS A 96 6.53 -15.23 -2.99
C HIS A 96 8.03 -15.11 -3.31
N LYS A 97 8.85 -15.95 -2.67
CA LYS A 97 10.27 -16.08 -3.03
C LYS A 97 10.38 -16.63 -4.46
N PHE A 98 11.11 -15.91 -5.31
CA PHE A 98 11.46 -16.32 -6.69
C PHE A 98 12.75 -17.13 -6.71
#